data_AF-A0A564UI75-F1
#
_entry.id   AF-A0A564UI75-F1
#
_cell.length_a   1.000
_cell.length_b   1.000
_cell.length_c   1.000
_cell.angle_alpha   90.00
_cell.angle_beta   90.00
_cell.angle_gamma   90.00
#
_symmetry.space_group_name_H-M   'P 1'
#
loop_
_entity.id
_entity.type
_entity.pdbx_description
1 polymer ?
#
loop_
_entity_poly.entity_id
_entity_poly.type
_entity_poly.pdbx_seq_one_letter_code
_entity_poly.pdbx_strand_id
1 'polypeptide(L)'
;MLMAWEHENLKTDINTYSARVNHILKQANYYGYNGDRVKGLIFVSRRDEGKELSRLFNERGLRTLFLSGDDSQEKRESAIERLEQDDYEGGLDYICSAVGTWT
;
A
#
# COMPACT_ATOMS: atom_id res chain seq x y z
N MET A 1 -31.42 20.98 -4.07
CA MET A 1 -30.68 20.99 -5.35
C MET A 1 -29.17 21.08 -5.13
N LEU A 2 -28.66 21.91 -4.20
CA LEU A 2 -27.22 21.92 -3.83
C LEU A 2 -26.75 20.64 -3.10
N MET A 3 -27.63 19.98 -2.36
CA MET A 3 -27.30 18.75 -1.59
C MET A 3 -26.97 17.51 -2.44
N ALA A 4 -27.37 17.48 -3.72
CA ALA A 4 -27.10 16.35 -4.61
C ALA A 4 -25.71 16.45 -5.27
N TRP A 5 -25.24 17.68 -5.48
CA TRP A 5 -23.98 17.96 -6.19
C TRP A 5 -22.73 17.62 -5.35
N GLU A 6 -22.79 17.74 -4.03
CA GLU A 6 -21.68 17.32 -3.14
C GLU A 6 -21.58 15.79 -3.02
N HIS A 7 -22.70 15.07 -3.07
CA HIS A 7 -22.73 13.61 -2.92
C HIS A 7 -22.15 12.86 -4.13
N GLU A 8 -22.26 13.43 -5.34
CA GLU A 8 -21.66 12.86 -6.56
C GLU A 8 -20.15 13.14 -6.65
N ASN A 9 -19.68 14.29 -6.17
CA ASN A 9 -18.25 14.63 -6.14
C ASN A 9 -17.45 13.80 -5.12
N LEU A 10 -18.09 13.33 -4.03
CA LEU A 10 -17.43 12.45 -3.06
C LEU A 10 -17.14 11.05 -3.62
N LYS A 11 -17.90 10.59 -4.63
CA LYS A 11 -17.66 9.31 -5.30
C LYS A 11 -16.57 9.40 -6.36
N THR A 12 -16.40 10.56 -7.00
CA THR A 12 -15.35 10.79 -8.01
C THR A 12 -13.96 10.92 -7.38
N ASP A 13 -13.85 11.44 -6.15
CA ASP A 13 -12.55 11.58 -5.45
C ASP A 13 -11.93 10.24 -5.01
N ILE A 14 -12.76 9.21 -4.76
CA ILE A 14 -12.32 7.85 -4.39
C ILE A 14 -11.47 7.18 -5.48
N ASN A 15 -11.59 7.64 -6.74
CA ASN A 15 -10.82 7.08 -7.86
C ASN A 15 -9.39 7.62 -7.96
N THR A 16 -9.02 8.64 -7.17
CA THR A 16 -7.64 9.15 -7.18
C THR A 16 -6.76 8.29 -6.28
N TYR A 17 -5.54 7.94 -6.72
CA TYR A 17 -4.59 7.14 -5.93
C TYR A 17 -4.32 7.73 -4.54
N SER A 18 -4.36 9.05 -4.40
CA SER A 18 -4.23 9.76 -3.12
C SER A 18 -5.35 9.44 -2.13
N ALA A 19 -6.61 9.44 -2.59
CA ALA A 19 -7.76 9.09 -1.77
C ALA A 19 -7.74 7.61 -1.38
N ARG A 20 -7.30 6.73 -2.30
CA ARG A 20 -7.09 5.31 -2.01
C ARG A 20 -6.03 5.08 -0.94
N VAL A 21 -4.89 5.75 -1.03
CA VAL A 21 -3.85 5.70 0.02
C VAL A 21 -4.42 6.14 1.37
N ASN A 22 -5.12 7.28 1.42
CA ASN A 22 -5.73 7.76 2.66
C ASN A 22 -6.76 6.77 3.21
N HIS A 23 -7.54 6.13 2.34
CA HIS A 23 -8.50 5.10 2.75
C HIS A 23 -7.79 3.87 3.33
N ILE A 24 -6.76 3.35 2.66
CA ILE A 24 -5.97 2.21 3.13
C ILE A 24 -5.35 2.50 4.50
N LEU A 25 -4.78 3.70 4.69
CA LEU A 25 -4.20 4.11 5.97
C LEU A 25 -5.25 4.23 7.07
N LYS A 26 -6.42 4.80 6.75
CA LYS A 26 -7.54 4.87 7.68
C LYS A 26 -8.01 3.48 8.10
N GLN A 27 -8.12 2.54 7.17
CA GLN A 27 -8.49 1.16 7.47
C GLN A 27 -7.39 0.46 8.29
N ALA A 28 -6.12 0.60 7.93
CA ALA A 28 -5.01 0.01 8.68
C ALA A 28 -4.93 0.53 10.12
N ASN A 29 -5.17 1.82 10.34
CA ASN A 29 -5.25 2.40 11.68
C ASN A 29 -6.53 1.98 12.44
N TYR A 30 -7.64 1.77 11.73
CA TYR A 30 -8.92 1.37 12.32
C TYR A 30 -8.92 -0.08 12.78
N TYR A 31 -8.44 -1.01 11.95
CA TYR A 31 -8.26 -2.40 12.34
C TYR A 31 -7.06 -2.60 13.26
N GLY A 32 -6.20 -1.59 13.36
CA GLY A 32 -4.98 -1.62 14.13
C GLY A 32 -3.95 -2.58 13.53
N TYR A 33 -2.77 -2.56 14.14
CA TYR A 33 -1.74 -3.57 13.94
C TYR A 33 -1.36 -4.11 15.31
N ASN A 34 -0.90 -5.36 15.36
CA ASN A 34 -0.41 -5.95 16.59
C ASN A 34 1.11 -5.68 16.70
N GLY A 35 1.57 -5.11 17.82
CA GLY A 35 2.96 -4.73 18.05
C GLY A 35 3.22 -3.22 17.98
N ASP A 36 4.51 -2.85 17.94
CA ASP A 36 4.96 -1.45 18.02
C ASP A 36 5.03 -0.74 16.66
N ARG A 37 5.07 -1.49 15.54
CA ARG A 37 5.08 -0.98 14.17
C ARG A 37 4.03 -1.65 13.30
N VAL A 38 3.49 -0.91 12.33
CA VAL A 38 2.68 -1.48 11.26
C VAL A 38 3.53 -2.33 10.31
N LYS A 39 3.06 -3.54 10.03
CA LYS A 39 3.68 -4.48 9.10
C LYS A 39 2.57 -5.05 8.23
N GLY A 40 2.42 -4.56 6.99
CA GLY A 40 1.27 -4.86 6.14
C GLY A 40 1.62 -5.36 4.74
N LEU A 41 0.73 -6.16 4.17
CA LEU A 41 0.76 -6.56 2.76
C LEU A 41 -0.41 -5.91 2.02
N ILE A 42 -0.13 -5.29 0.87
CA ILE A 42 -1.12 -4.66 0.00
C ILE A 42 -1.11 -5.39 -1.34
N PHE A 43 -2.24 -5.99 -1.71
CA PHE A 43 -2.37 -6.64 -3.02
C PHE A 43 -3.00 -5.69 -4.03
N VAL A 44 -2.38 -5.59 -5.19
CA VAL A 44 -2.88 -4.81 -6.34
C VAL A 44 -3.09 -5.70 -7.54
N SER A 45 -4.06 -5.34 -8.39
CA SER A 45 -4.36 -6.07 -9.61
C SER A 45 -3.44 -5.69 -10.78
N ARG A 46 -2.83 -4.51 -10.74
CA ARG A 46 -1.96 -4.00 -11.81
C ARG A 46 -0.62 -3.51 -11.27
N ARG A 47 0.43 -3.68 -12.08
CA ARG A 47 1.81 -3.38 -11.69
C ARG A 47 2.12 -1.88 -11.62
N ASP A 48 1.58 -1.10 -12.55
CA ASP A 48 1.66 0.36 -12.57
C ASP A 48 1.03 0.98 -11.31
N GLU A 49 -0.15 0.48 -10.95
CA GLU A 49 -0.86 0.88 -9.74
C GLU A 49 -0.06 0.56 -8.46
N GLY A 50 0.53 -0.63 -8.36
CA GLY A 50 1.37 -0.98 -7.20
C GLY A 50 2.61 -0.10 -7.05
N LYS A 51 3.26 0.25 -8.17
CA LYS A 51 4.39 1.19 -8.17
C LYS A 51 3.96 2.57 -7.71
N GLU A 52 2.85 3.07 -8.22
CA GLU A 52 2.35 4.41 -7.88
C GLU A 52 1.88 4.50 -6.42
N LEU A 53 1.18 3.48 -5.93
CA LEU A 53 0.80 3.40 -4.53
C LEU A 53 2.04 3.39 -3.62
N SER A 54 3.03 2.55 -3.93
CA SER A 54 4.28 2.52 -3.15
C SER A 54 4.96 3.89 -3.14
N ARG A 55 5.02 4.58 -4.28
CA ARG A 55 5.58 5.94 -4.37
C ARG A 55 4.85 6.91 -3.45
N LEU A 56 3.52 6.94 -3.52
CA LEU A 56 2.65 7.81 -2.72
C LEU A 56 2.66 7.50 -1.22
N PHE A 57 2.89 6.25 -0.82
CA PHE A 57 3.11 5.89 0.58
C PHE A 57 4.46 6.42 1.09
N ASN A 58 5.53 6.28 0.31
CA ASN A 58 6.85 6.82 0.64
C ASN A 58 6.84 8.35 0.76
N GLU A 59 6.10 9.06 -0.09
CA GLU A 59 5.92 10.51 0.03
C GLU A 59 5.22 10.94 1.32
N ARG A 60 4.42 10.05 1.93
CA ARG A 60 3.74 10.28 3.21
C ARG A 60 4.56 9.82 4.42
N GLY A 61 5.82 9.41 4.20
CA GLY A 61 6.74 8.99 5.25
C GLY A 61 6.68 7.50 5.61
N LEU A 62 5.90 6.69 4.87
CA LEU A 62 5.86 5.24 5.06
C LEU A 62 6.88 4.52 4.20
N ARG A 63 7.54 3.51 4.74
CA ARG A 63 8.57 2.75 4.03
C ARG A 63 7.92 1.60 3.30
N THR A 64 7.74 1.75 1.99
CA THR A 64 7.07 0.70 1.21
C THR A 64 7.89 0.27 0.00
N LEU A 65 7.72 -0.99 -0.38
CA LEU A 65 8.35 -1.57 -1.57
C LEU A 65 7.30 -2.27 -2.44
N PHE A 66 7.39 -2.05 -3.75
CA PHE A 66 6.60 -2.82 -4.73
C PHE A 66 7.35 -4.07 -5.19
N LEU A 67 6.65 -5.20 -5.21
CA LEU A 67 7.09 -6.48 -5.76
C LEU A 67 6.07 -7.03 -6.77
N SER A 68 6.57 -7.80 -7.72
CA SER A 68 5.80 -8.51 -8.74
C SER A 68 6.34 -9.92 -8.93
N GLY A 69 5.60 -10.76 -9.66
CA GLY A 69 6.03 -12.12 -9.99
C GLY A 69 7.36 -12.20 -10.77
N ASP A 70 7.79 -11.10 -11.39
CA ASP A 70 9.05 -11.03 -12.14
C ASP A 70 10.26 -10.72 -11.25
N ASP A 71 10.06 -10.33 -9.99
CA ASP A 71 11.16 -10.01 -9.08
C ASP A 71 11.86 -11.30 -8.61
N SER A 72 13.19 -11.23 -8.48
CA SER A 72 13.99 -12.39 -8.05
C SER A 72 13.57 -12.89 -6.67
N GLN A 73 13.80 -14.18 -6.42
CA GLN A 73 13.55 -14.77 -5.11
C GLN A 73 14.31 -14.03 -4.00
N GLU A 74 15.60 -13.74 -4.22
CA GLU A 74 16.43 -12.96 -3.29
C GLU A 74 15.82 -11.60 -2.93
N LYS A 75 15.28 -10.88 -3.93
CA LYS A 75 14.64 -9.58 -3.69
C LYS A 75 13.35 -9.72 -2.89
N ARG A 76 12.57 -10.79 -3.11
CA ARG A 76 11.36 -11.09 -2.33
C ARG A 76 11.70 -11.43 -0.88
N GLU A 77 12.70 -12.28 -0.67
CA GLU A 77 13.18 -12.67 0.66
C GLU A 77 13.72 -11.47 1.43
N SER A 78 14.58 -10.66 0.82
CA SER A 78 15.08 -9.41 1.43
C SER A 78 13.96 -8.44 1.81
N ALA A 79 12.91 -8.32 0.99
CA ALA A 79 11.78 -7.47 1.32
C ALA A 79 10.97 -8.01 2.51
N ILE A 80 10.79 -9.33 2.58
CA ILE A 80 10.09 -9.99 3.69
C ILE A 80 10.88 -9.79 4.99
N GLU A 81 12.19 -10.04 4.99
CA GLU A 81 13.06 -9.80 6.15
C GLU A 81 12.95 -8.35 6.65
N ARG A 82 12.93 -7.39 5.70
CA ARG A 82 12.77 -5.97 6.04
C ARG A 82 11.38 -5.64 6.59
N LEU A 83 10.34 -6.35 6.19
CA LEU A 83 8.99 -6.16 6.72
C LEU A 83 8.87 -6.78 8.13
N GLU A 84 9.48 -7.94 8.34
CA GLU A 84 9.38 -8.72 9.58
C GLU A 84 10.27 -8.18 10.70
N GLN A 85 11.40 -7.53 10.38
CA GLN A 85 12.26 -6.95 11.41
C GLN A 85 11.52 -5.91 12.28
N ASP A 86 11.84 -5.89 13.56
CA ASP A 86 11.28 -4.95 14.54
C ASP A 86 11.95 -3.58 14.47
N ASP A 87 13.21 -3.53 14.04
CA ASP A 87 13.95 -2.29 13.89
C ASP A 87 13.28 -1.39 12.85
N TYR A 88 13.08 -0.13 13.24
CA TYR A 88 12.53 0.86 12.33
C TYR A 88 13.53 1.18 11.23
N GLU A 89 14.83 1.27 11.52
CA GLU A 89 15.88 1.51 10.51
C GLU A 89 16.00 0.33 9.52
N GLY A 90 15.96 0.62 8.22
CA GLY A 90 15.95 -0.43 7.17
C GLY A 90 14.62 -1.18 7.02
N GLY A 91 13.73 -1.08 8.01
CA GLY A 91 12.40 -1.67 8.06
C GLY A 91 11.44 -1.20 6.96
N LEU A 92 10.52 -2.08 6.56
CA LEU A 92 9.37 -1.77 5.72
C LEU A 92 8.09 -1.78 6.56
N ASP A 93 7.23 -0.80 6.30
CA ASP A 93 5.88 -0.72 6.85
C ASP A 93 4.91 -1.54 6.00
N TYR A 94 5.05 -1.47 4.67
CA TYR A 94 4.21 -2.23 3.73
C TYR A 94 4.97 -2.79 2.54
N ILE A 95 4.56 -3.98 2.09
CA ILE A 95 4.91 -4.50 0.75
C ILE A 95 3.67 -4.42 -0.14
N CYS A 96 3.80 -3.75 -1.28
CA CYS A 96 2.79 -3.75 -2.34
C CYS A 96 3.11 -4.86 -3.32
N SER A 97 2.23 -5.85 -3.50
CA SER A 97 2.46 -6.98 -4.39
C SER A 97 1.42 -7.05 -5.49
N ALA A 98 1.87 -7.15 -6.75
CA ALA A 98 1.00 -7.52 -7.85
C ALA A 98 0.88 -9.03 -7.92
N VAL A 99 -0.34 -9.55 -7.75
CA VAL A 99 -0.62 -10.97 -7.89
C VAL A 99 -0.59 -11.30 -9.38
N GLY A 100 0.40 -12.08 -9.83
CA GLY A 100 0.44 -12.57 -11.20
C GLY A 100 -0.77 -13.47 -11.43
N THR A 101 -1.60 -13.15 -12.43
CA THR A 101 -2.58 -14.11 -12.94
C THR A 101 -1.79 -15.22 -13.61
N TRP A 102 -1.86 -16.44 -13.07
CA TRP A 102 -1.43 -17.64 -13.77
C TRP A 102 -2.39 -17.83 -14.96
N THR A 103 -2.06 -17.23 -16.11
CA THR A 103 -2.76 -17.42 -17.38
C THR A 103 -1.76 -17.84 -18.43
#